data_AF-A0A4Q3SZ31-F1
#
_entry.id   AF-A0A4Q3SZ31-F1
#
_cell.length_a   1.000
_cell.length_b   1.000
_cell.length_c   1.000
_cell.angle_alpha   90.00
_cell.angle_beta   90.00
_cell.angle_gamma   90.00
#
_symmetry.space_group_name_H-M   'P 1'
#
loop_
_entity.id
_entity.type
_entity.pdbx_description
1 polymer ?
#
loop_
_entity_poly.entity_id
_entity_poly.type
_entity_poly.pdbx_seq_one_letter_code
_entity_poly.pdbx_strand_id
1 'polypeptide(L)'
;MINLDSSVLLSYFQAKNAVGAAAAGSKGSGPGAAAGATKAPTPPWSSLSKAPKADEMVKSVLMGRKFIDEYQTQLDVKGASDDYRQLFAMHQGLQSLEALAKRAGEKGVTASELKRIQTAFTRGMAEVSGYVDDATLEKLRLTHGEATDKAKSAVGVPKTTPRYVTAPLHQGTATDEVEAFKGDVKFSVTIKLPNKTSTTIDFNLGEMGAQPRSMNNVVKFMNDKLAGTSFATRFAVEKIAGEDKTTTVNGKTIVVGKAQDRFALKIQGDSSESLTFSAPATAPAVYITQTAGDPKPVTKTTTTKEDGTKTTTTDPVLLQELIKFETGSNTATDTTQDASRRPGDTNWVDGRVFNVALPEGVETVHKTVTGPDGSLYMLADINGPVDGQIIKGEGDVALMKFDSAGQLVYT
;
A
#
# COMPACT_ATOMS: atom_id res chain seq x y z
N MET A 1 -18.93 16.60 7.14
CA MET A 1 -20.06 15.65 7.22
C MET A 1 -20.45 15.30 5.80
N ILE A 2 -20.32 14.02 5.41
CA ILE A 2 -20.81 13.53 4.11
C ILE A 2 -22.27 13.14 4.34
N ASN A 3 -23.20 13.90 3.76
CA ASN A 3 -24.61 13.52 3.76
C ASN A 3 -24.84 12.49 2.66
N LEU A 4 -25.26 11.29 3.05
CA LEU A 4 -25.77 10.28 2.14
C LEU A 4 -27.18 10.70 1.71
N ASP A 5 -27.35 10.96 0.42
CA ASP A 5 -28.66 11.29 -0.14
C ASP A 5 -29.54 10.03 -0.17
N SER A 6 -30.50 9.98 0.77
CA SER A 6 -31.45 8.88 0.94
C SER A 6 -32.37 8.68 -0.27
N SER A 7 -32.43 9.64 -1.21
CA SER A 7 -33.21 9.50 -2.44
C SER A 7 -32.64 8.43 -3.38
N VAL A 8 -31.33 8.18 -3.37
CA VAL A 8 -30.69 7.16 -4.23
C VAL A 8 -31.01 5.75 -3.74
N LEU A 9 -30.99 5.55 -2.42
CA LEU A 9 -31.40 4.29 -1.81
C LEU A 9 -32.90 4.04 -1.99
N LEU A 10 -33.72 5.09 -1.90
CA LEU A 10 -35.15 5.01 -2.14
C LEU A 10 -35.46 4.69 -3.61
N SER A 11 -34.73 5.28 -4.55
CA SER A 11 -34.87 5.03 -5.99
C SER A 11 -34.44 3.62 -6.36
N TYR A 12 -33.35 3.10 -5.76
CA TYR A 12 -32.92 1.72 -5.92
C TYR A 12 -33.93 0.71 -5.35
N PHE A 13 -34.49 0.99 -4.17
CA PHE A 13 -35.53 0.14 -3.58
C PHE A 13 -36.85 0.18 -4.37
N GLN A 14 -37.24 1.35 -4.87
CA GLN A 14 -38.44 1.50 -5.71
C GLN A 14 -38.26 0.81 -7.07
N ALA A 15 -37.08 0.86 -7.69
CA ALA A 15 -36.78 0.11 -8.91
C ALA A 15 -36.85 -1.41 -8.68
N LYS A 16 -36.35 -1.89 -7.54
CA LYS A 16 -36.39 -3.32 -7.18
C LYS A 16 -37.83 -3.80 -6.87
N ASN A 17 -38.66 -2.95 -6.27
CA ASN A 17 -40.06 -3.27 -5.95
C ASN A 17 -41.02 -3.07 -7.13
N ALA A 18 -40.74 -2.14 -8.05
CA ALA A 18 -41.55 -1.92 -9.26
C ALA A 18 -41.49 -3.11 -10.23
N VAL A 19 -40.35 -3.81 -10.29
CA VAL A 19 -40.20 -5.05 -11.06
C VAL A 19 -41.01 -6.21 -10.44
N GLY A 20 -41.21 -6.20 -9.12
CA GLY A 20 -42.06 -7.17 -8.42
C GLY A 20 -43.56 -6.88 -8.55
N ALA A 21 -43.97 -5.61 -8.56
CA ALA A 21 -45.38 -5.21 -8.65
C ALA A 21 -45.98 -5.34 -10.06
N ALA A 22 -45.16 -5.28 -11.12
CA ALA A 22 -45.62 -5.50 -12.49
C ALA A 22 -45.95 -6.97 -12.81
N ALA A 23 -45.50 -7.93 -11.97
CA ALA A 23 -45.74 -9.36 -12.13
C ALA A 23 -46.96 -9.88 -11.35
N ALA A 24 -47.51 -9.11 -10.41
CA ALA A 24 -48.72 -9.47 -9.67
C ALA A 24 -49.88 -8.58 -10.13
N GLY A 25 -50.66 -9.07 -11.10
CA GLY A 25 -51.91 -8.44 -11.50
C GLY A 25 -52.85 -8.32 -10.31
N SER A 26 -53.01 -7.11 -9.77
CA SER A 26 -54.08 -6.78 -8.85
C SER A 26 -54.86 -5.59 -9.38
N LYS A 27 -56.17 -5.79 -9.51
CA LYS A 27 -57.14 -4.76 -9.87
C LYS A 27 -57.17 -3.72 -8.75
N GLY A 28 -56.66 -2.52 -9.02
CA GLY A 28 -56.79 -1.36 -8.14
C GLY A 28 -57.01 -0.10 -8.97
N SER A 29 -58.18 0.51 -8.83
CA SER A 29 -58.61 1.71 -9.52
C SER A 29 -57.88 2.95 -8.99
N GLY A 30 -57.12 3.65 -9.85
CA GLY A 30 -56.42 4.91 -9.58
C GLY A 30 -55.77 5.46 -10.86
N PRO A 31 -55.58 6.79 -11.01
CA PRO A 31 -56.00 7.51 -12.20
C PRO A 31 -55.02 7.45 -13.39
N GLY A 32 -55.60 7.24 -14.58
CA GLY A 32 -55.08 7.72 -15.87
C GLY A 32 -53.71 7.21 -16.31
N ALA A 33 -53.59 5.90 -16.57
CA ALA A 33 -52.48 5.41 -17.37
C ALA A 33 -52.58 6.00 -18.79
N ALA A 34 -51.56 6.75 -19.20
CA ALA A 34 -51.39 7.20 -20.56
C ALA A 34 -51.54 6.00 -21.52
N ALA A 35 -52.51 6.09 -22.42
CA ALA A 35 -52.67 5.15 -23.52
C ALA A 35 -51.40 5.23 -24.39
N GLY A 36 -50.53 4.22 -24.30
CA GLY A 36 -49.32 4.16 -25.13
C GLY A 36 -48.09 3.47 -24.52
N ALA A 37 -48.13 2.95 -23.29
CA ALA A 37 -46.99 2.22 -22.75
C ALA A 37 -46.82 0.86 -23.47
N THR A 38 -45.85 0.79 -24.38
CA THR A 38 -45.42 -0.46 -25.03
C THR A 38 -45.00 -1.46 -23.96
N LYS A 39 -45.67 -2.62 -23.92
CA LYS A 39 -45.36 -3.70 -22.97
C LYS A 39 -43.92 -4.19 -23.19
N ALA A 40 -43.12 -4.29 -22.13
CA ALA A 40 -41.78 -4.89 -22.22
C ALA A 40 -41.89 -6.41 -22.47
N PRO A 41 -40.95 -7.02 -23.22
CA PRO A 41 -40.89 -8.47 -23.38
C PRO A 41 -40.76 -9.21 -22.03
N THR A 42 -41.31 -10.41 -21.95
CA THR A 42 -41.14 -11.28 -20.77
C THR A 42 -39.66 -11.65 -20.63
N PRO A 43 -39.03 -11.36 -19.48
CA PRO A 43 -37.61 -11.63 -19.31
C PRO A 43 -37.30 -13.13 -19.18
N PRO A 44 -36.12 -13.59 -19.63
CA PRO A 44 -35.78 -15.01 -19.69
C PRO A 44 -35.68 -15.69 -18.32
N TRP A 45 -35.45 -14.93 -17.25
CA TRP A 45 -35.42 -15.40 -15.85
C TRP A 45 -36.81 -15.45 -15.18
N SER A 46 -37.89 -15.08 -15.88
CA SER A 46 -39.26 -15.16 -15.36
C SER A 46 -39.78 -16.60 -15.37
N SER A 47 -40.59 -16.97 -14.37
CA SER A 47 -41.33 -18.24 -14.36
C SER A 47 -42.35 -18.38 -15.49
N LEU A 48 -42.70 -17.27 -16.14
CA LEU A 48 -43.58 -17.21 -17.31
C LEU A 48 -42.83 -17.36 -18.64
N SER A 49 -41.49 -17.46 -18.60
CA SER A 49 -40.64 -17.59 -19.78
C SER A 49 -40.76 -18.98 -20.41
N LYS A 50 -40.74 -19.02 -21.76
CA LYS A 50 -40.63 -20.25 -22.56
C LYS A 50 -39.18 -20.52 -23.02
N ALA A 51 -38.20 -19.84 -22.43
CA ALA A 51 -36.79 -20.02 -22.77
C ALA A 51 -36.32 -21.47 -22.47
N PRO A 52 -35.32 -21.99 -23.23
CA PRO A 52 -34.76 -23.31 -23.00
C PRO A 52 -34.27 -23.50 -21.56
N LYS A 53 -34.43 -24.70 -21.00
CA LYS A 53 -33.91 -25.01 -19.65
C LYS A 53 -32.39 -25.11 -19.66
N ALA A 54 -31.76 -24.86 -18.50
CA ALA A 54 -30.30 -24.92 -18.35
C ALA A 54 -29.66 -26.21 -18.90
N ASP A 55 -30.28 -27.36 -18.65
CA ASP A 55 -29.76 -28.66 -19.12
C ASP A 55 -29.80 -28.82 -20.65
N GLU A 56 -30.83 -28.26 -21.30
CA GLU A 56 -30.95 -28.25 -22.76
C GLU A 56 -29.91 -27.31 -23.38
N MET A 57 -29.65 -26.17 -22.74
CA MET A 57 -28.61 -25.22 -23.14
C MET A 57 -27.22 -25.86 -23.04
N VAL A 58 -26.89 -26.51 -21.91
CA VAL A 58 -25.62 -27.24 -21.71
C VAL A 58 -25.42 -28.30 -22.79
N LYS A 59 -26.44 -29.12 -23.06
CA LYS A 59 -26.37 -30.14 -24.10
C LYS A 59 -26.12 -29.52 -25.48
N SER A 60 -26.78 -28.40 -25.78
CA SER A 60 -26.65 -27.71 -27.07
C SER A 60 -25.26 -27.12 -27.31
N VAL A 61 -24.64 -26.50 -26.29
CA VAL A 61 -23.31 -25.91 -26.41
C VAL A 61 -22.20 -26.96 -26.41
N LEU A 62 -22.40 -28.09 -25.71
CA LEU A 62 -21.51 -29.25 -25.80
C LEU A 62 -21.59 -29.94 -27.18
N MET A 63 -22.73 -29.83 -27.86
CA MET A 63 -22.90 -30.24 -29.26
C MET A 63 -22.34 -29.23 -30.28
N GLY A 64 -21.69 -28.16 -29.82
CA GLY A 64 -21.01 -27.20 -30.68
C GLY A 64 -21.87 -26.03 -31.17
N ARG A 65 -23.09 -25.84 -30.63
CA ARG A 65 -23.89 -24.65 -30.94
C ARG A 65 -23.30 -23.40 -30.29
N LYS A 66 -23.63 -22.24 -30.87
CA LYS A 66 -23.29 -20.90 -30.36
C LYS A 66 -23.87 -20.69 -28.96
N PHE A 67 -23.15 -19.95 -28.13
CA PHE A 67 -23.61 -19.49 -26.82
C PHE A 67 -24.58 -18.30 -26.94
N ILE A 68 -24.37 -17.44 -27.94
CA ILE A 68 -25.17 -16.26 -28.20
C ILE A 68 -25.80 -16.39 -29.59
N ASP A 69 -27.14 -16.43 -29.62
CA ASP A 69 -27.91 -16.48 -30.86
C ASP A 69 -29.12 -15.54 -30.76
N GLU A 70 -28.99 -14.37 -31.38
CA GLU A 70 -30.05 -13.36 -31.44
C GLU A 70 -31.28 -13.84 -32.22
N TYR A 71 -31.11 -14.72 -33.21
CA TYR A 71 -32.21 -15.21 -34.04
C TYR A 71 -33.07 -16.24 -33.31
N GLN A 72 -32.47 -17.02 -32.41
CA GLN A 72 -33.20 -17.94 -31.52
C GLN A 72 -33.87 -17.23 -30.34
N THR A 73 -33.44 -16.01 -30.04
CA THR A 73 -34.01 -15.19 -28.96
C THR A 73 -35.32 -14.54 -29.41
N GLN A 74 -36.43 -15.24 -29.18
CA GLN A 74 -37.77 -14.73 -29.51
C GLN A 74 -38.31 -13.82 -28.42
N LEU A 75 -38.73 -12.61 -28.80
CA LEU A 75 -39.46 -11.70 -27.94
C LEU A 75 -40.96 -11.96 -28.09
N ASP A 76 -41.67 -12.06 -26.97
CA ASP A 76 -43.12 -12.32 -26.93
C ASP A 76 -43.97 -11.07 -27.21
N VAL A 77 -43.32 -9.91 -27.34
CA VAL A 77 -43.95 -8.63 -27.71
C VAL A 77 -43.52 -8.20 -29.10
N LYS A 78 -44.52 -7.95 -29.97
CA LYS A 78 -44.30 -7.43 -31.32
C LYS A 78 -43.82 -5.97 -31.27
N GLY A 79 -42.72 -5.67 -31.95
CA GLY A 79 -42.15 -4.31 -32.02
C GLY A 79 -41.23 -3.91 -30.86
N ALA A 80 -40.79 -4.88 -30.05
CA ALA A 80 -39.75 -4.63 -29.06
C ALA A 80 -38.42 -4.25 -29.72
N SER A 81 -37.61 -3.42 -29.04
CA SER A 81 -36.31 -2.98 -29.57
C SER A 81 -35.34 -4.15 -29.71
N ASP A 82 -34.43 -4.06 -30.67
CA ASP A 82 -33.40 -5.06 -30.86
C ASP A 82 -32.43 -5.13 -29.66
N ASP A 83 -32.30 -4.06 -28.87
CA ASP A 83 -31.59 -4.08 -27.58
C ASP A 83 -32.08 -5.20 -26.65
N TYR A 84 -33.40 -5.48 -26.59
CA TYR A 84 -33.92 -6.58 -25.76
C TYR A 84 -33.47 -7.94 -26.27
N ARG A 85 -33.42 -8.12 -27.60
CA ARG A 85 -32.96 -9.35 -28.23
C ARG A 85 -31.49 -9.59 -27.93
N GLN A 86 -30.66 -8.56 -28.07
CA GLN A 86 -29.23 -8.62 -27.80
C GLN A 86 -28.93 -8.91 -26.32
N LEU A 87 -29.60 -8.22 -25.38
CA LEU A 87 -29.44 -8.47 -23.94
C LEU A 87 -29.92 -9.85 -23.51
N PHE A 88 -31.03 -10.34 -24.06
CA PHE A 88 -31.56 -11.66 -23.72
C PHE A 88 -30.69 -12.78 -24.30
N ALA A 89 -30.14 -12.61 -25.51
CA ALA A 89 -29.17 -13.54 -26.09
C ALA A 89 -27.88 -13.61 -25.26
N MET A 90 -27.36 -12.45 -24.81
CA MET A 90 -26.20 -12.39 -23.92
C MET A 90 -26.47 -13.08 -22.57
N HIS A 91 -27.64 -12.83 -21.97
CA HIS A 91 -28.03 -13.50 -20.72
C HIS A 91 -28.09 -15.02 -20.87
N GLN A 92 -28.62 -15.55 -21.98
CA GLN A 92 -28.63 -16.99 -22.27
C GLN A 92 -27.21 -17.56 -22.42
N GLY A 93 -26.31 -16.83 -23.07
CA GLY A 93 -24.89 -17.21 -23.17
C GLY A 93 -24.21 -17.30 -21.80
N LEU A 94 -24.45 -16.31 -20.92
CA LEU A 94 -23.94 -16.31 -19.56
C LEU A 94 -24.53 -17.44 -18.69
N GLN A 95 -25.83 -17.71 -18.81
CA GLN A 95 -26.47 -18.84 -18.13
C GLN A 95 -25.90 -20.19 -18.58
N SER A 96 -25.58 -20.32 -19.87
CA SER A 96 -24.96 -21.53 -20.41
C SER A 96 -23.54 -21.73 -19.87
N LEU A 97 -22.76 -20.65 -19.73
CA LEU A 97 -21.44 -20.69 -19.08
C LEU A 97 -21.54 -21.06 -17.60
N GLU A 98 -22.49 -20.48 -16.87
CA GLU A 98 -22.75 -20.81 -15.47
C GLU A 98 -23.13 -22.29 -15.30
N ALA A 99 -23.97 -22.81 -16.18
CA ALA A 99 -24.40 -24.21 -16.15
C ALA A 99 -23.24 -25.18 -16.47
N LEU A 100 -22.34 -24.82 -17.40
CA LEU A 100 -21.11 -25.58 -17.64
C LEU A 100 -20.18 -25.58 -16.43
N ALA A 101 -20.02 -24.45 -15.75
CA ALA A 101 -19.22 -24.35 -14.54
C ALA A 101 -19.81 -25.20 -13.40
N LYS A 102 -21.14 -25.18 -13.23
CA LYS A 102 -21.86 -26.05 -12.28
C LYS A 102 -21.64 -27.53 -12.60
N ARG A 103 -21.78 -27.92 -13.87
CA ARG A 103 -21.54 -29.31 -14.31
C ARG A 103 -20.10 -29.76 -14.05
N ALA A 104 -19.11 -28.89 -14.24
CA ALA A 104 -17.71 -29.20 -13.92
C ALA A 104 -17.46 -29.44 -12.42
N GLY A 105 -18.27 -28.83 -11.54
CA GLY A 105 -18.18 -28.97 -10.09
C GLY A 105 -18.94 -30.16 -9.49
N GLU A 106 -19.67 -30.94 -10.30
CA GLU A 106 -20.43 -32.10 -9.82
C GLU A 106 -19.53 -33.31 -9.51
N LYS A 107 -19.93 -34.13 -8.52
CA LYS A 107 -19.22 -35.37 -8.18
C LYS A 107 -19.45 -36.41 -9.30
N GLY A 108 -18.38 -37.07 -9.74
CA GLY A 108 -18.44 -38.16 -10.72
C GLY A 108 -18.19 -37.74 -12.18
N VAL A 109 -17.80 -36.48 -12.43
CA VAL A 109 -17.40 -36.02 -13.77
C VAL A 109 -16.07 -36.66 -14.18
N THR A 110 -16.05 -37.33 -15.33
CA THR A 110 -14.83 -38.00 -15.84
C THR A 110 -13.82 -36.98 -16.39
N ALA A 111 -12.53 -37.33 -16.43
CA ALA A 111 -11.50 -36.44 -16.99
C ALA A 111 -11.78 -36.06 -18.46
N SER A 112 -12.33 -36.98 -19.25
CA SER A 112 -12.72 -36.74 -20.65
C SER A 112 -13.89 -35.77 -20.77
N GLU A 113 -14.85 -35.84 -19.85
CA GLU A 113 -15.97 -34.90 -19.78
C GLU A 113 -15.53 -33.51 -19.32
N LEU A 114 -14.67 -33.45 -18.30
CA LEU A 114 -14.08 -32.20 -17.81
C LEU A 114 -13.34 -31.45 -18.94
N LYS A 115 -12.56 -32.18 -19.75
CA LYS A 115 -11.86 -31.60 -20.91
C LYS A 115 -12.83 -31.04 -21.96
N ARG A 116 -13.96 -31.72 -22.20
CA ARG A 116 -15.02 -31.23 -23.12
C ARG A 116 -15.70 -29.97 -22.58
N ILE A 117 -16.00 -29.94 -21.28
CA ILE A 117 -16.59 -28.79 -20.61
C ILE A 117 -15.63 -27.59 -20.66
N GLN A 118 -14.34 -27.80 -20.37
CA GLN A 118 -13.32 -26.75 -20.42
C GLN A 118 -13.21 -26.14 -21.83
N THR A 119 -13.17 -26.97 -22.88
CA THR A 119 -13.14 -26.49 -24.26
C THR A 119 -14.39 -25.67 -24.61
N ALA A 120 -15.57 -26.14 -24.21
CA ALA A 120 -16.82 -25.41 -24.45
C ALA A 120 -16.85 -24.08 -23.67
N PHE A 121 -16.37 -24.07 -22.42
CA PHE A 121 -16.31 -22.88 -21.57
C PHE A 121 -15.37 -21.82 -22.14
N THR A 122 -14.17 -22.20 -22.57
CA THR A 122 -13.22 -21.28 -23.24
C THR A 122 -13.81 -20.69 -24.52
N ARG A 123 -14.49 -21.51 -25.33
CA ARG A 123 -15.20 -21.03 -26.53
C ARG A 123 -16.30 -20.03 -26.16
N GLY A 124 -17.11 -20.33 -25.15
CA GLY A 124 -18.18 -19.45 -24.71
C GLY A 124 -17.68 -18.13 -24.14
N MET A 125 -16.57 -18.12 -23.38
CA MET A 125 -15.95 -16.88 -22.92
C MET A 125 -15.47 -16.01 -24.09
N ALA A 126 -14.83 -16.61 -25.10
CA ALA A 126 -14.39 -15.88 -26.28
C ALA A 126 -15.58 -15.31 -27.08
N GLU A 127 -16.66 -16.09 -27.21
CA GLU A 127 -17.89 -15.66 -27.88
C GLU A 127 -18.59 -14.52 -27.13
N VAL A 128 -18.70 -14.60 -25.80
CA VAL A 128 -19.26 -13.53 -24.97
C VAL A 128 -18.41 -12.27 -25.03
N SER A 129 -17.07 -12.39 -24.96
CA SER A 129 -16.19 -11.21 -25.06
C SER A 129 -16.33 -10.52 -26.41
N GLY A 130 -16.22 -11.28 -27.50
CA GLY A 130 -16.35 -10.72 -28.85
C GLY A 130 -17.73 -10.11 -29.08
N TYR A 131 -18.78 -10.72 -28.53
CA TYR A 131 -20.12 -10.14 -28.60
C TYR A 131 -20.24 -8.81 -27.85
N VAL A 132 -19.64 -8.67 -26.66
CA VAL A 132 -19.64 -7.40 -25.90
C VAL A 132 -18.84 -6.33 -26.64
N ASP A 133 -17.74 -6.70 -27.32
CA ASP A 133 -16.94 -5.78 -28.14
C ASP A 133 -17.72 -5.27 -29.36
N ASP A 134 -18.52 -6.14 -30.00
CA ASP A 134 -19.26 -5.84 -31.23
C ASP A 134 -20.68 -5.29 -30.99
N ALA A 135 -21.26 -5.47 -29.81
CA ALA A 135 -22.66 -5.13 -29.53
C ALA A 135 -22.92 -3.62 -29.62
N THR A 136 -23.75 -3.22 -30.58
CA THR A 136 -24.26 -1.85 -30.72
C THR A 136 -25.67 -1.74 -30.17
N LEU A 137 -25.80 -1.37 -28.90
CA LEU A 137 -27.11 -1.06 -28.29
C LEU A 137 -27.47 0.41 -28.50
N GLU A 138 -28.73 0.67 -28.78
CA GLU A 138 -29.22 2.03 -29.04
C GLU A 138 -29.30 2.85 -27.74
N LYS A 139 -29.72 2.23 -26.63
CA LYS A 139 -29.99 2.93 -25.37
C LYS A 139 -29.01 2.63 -24.24
N LEU A 140 -28.06 1.74 -24.48
CA LEU A 140 -27.15 1.20 -23.47
C LEU A 140 -25.73 1.15 -24.03
N ARG A 141 -24.72 1.17 -23.15
CA ARG A 141 -23.34 0.90 -23.52
C ARG A 141 -22.83 -0.19 -22.59
N LEU A 142 -22.22 -1.22 -23.17
CA LEU A 142 -21.53 -2.25 -22.41
C LEU A 142 -20.03 -1.99 -22.43
N THR A 143 -19.39 -2.36 -21.33
CA THR A 143 -17.94 -2.32 -21.17
C THR A 143 -17.50 -3.52 -20.36
N HIS A 144 -16.32 -4.06 -20.64
CA HIS A 144 -15.69 -5.04 -19.77
C HIS A 144 -15.28 -4.37 -18.46
N GLY A 145 -15.91 -4.76 -17.35
CA GLY A 145 -15.57 -4.27 -16.01
C GLY A 145 -16.45 -3.13 -15.49
N GLU A 146 -15.92 -2.36 -14.54
CA GLU A 146 -16.66 -1.32 -13.82
C GLU A 146 -16.86 -0.08 -14.72
N ALA A 147 -18.11 0.16 -15.12
CA ALA A 147 -18.50 1.40 -15.78
C ALA A 147 -18.48 2.54 -14.73
N THR A 148 -17.50 3.43 -14.84
CA THR A 148 -17.40 4.61 -13.96
C THR A 148 -17.80 5.86 -14.72
N ASP A 149 -18.67 6.67 -14.12
CA ASP A 149 -19.15 7.95 -14.64
C ASP A 149 -18.25 9.13 -14.23
N LYS A 150 -17.14 8.84 -13.54
CA LYS A 150 -16.19 9.82 -13.00
C LYS A 150 -14.77 9.35 -13.22
N ALA A 151 -13.95 10.21 -13.81
CA ALA A 151 -12.50 10.05 -13.81
C ALA A 151 -12.00 10.14 -12.37
N LYS A 152 -11.62 9.00 -11.77
CA LYS A 152 -10.85 8.97 -10.52
C LYS A 152 -9.38 8.93 -10.88
N SER A 153 -8.58 9.84 -10.31
CA SER A 153 -7.12 9.70 -10.34
C SER A 153 -6.74 8.34 -9.75
N ALA A 154 -5.96 7.55 -10.48
CA ALA A 154 -5.44 6.27 -10.00
C ALA A 154 -4.55 6.43 -8.75
N VAL A 155 -4.03 7.63 -8.53
CA VAL A 155 -3.30 8.01 -7.31
C VAL A 155 -4.30 8.69 -6.38
N GLY A 156 -4.86 7.92 -5.44
CA GLY A 156 -5.49 8.50 -4.26
C GLY A 156 -4.42 9.23 -3.46
N VAL A 157 -4.68 10.45 -2.98
CA VAL A 157 -3.78 11.10 -2.01
C VAL A 157 -3.77 10.21 -0.76
N PRO A 158 -2.63 9.58 -0.40
CA PRO A 158 -2.57 8.77 0.78
C PRO A 158 -2.92 9.65 1.98
N LYS A 159 -3.90 9.23 2.80
CA LYS A 159 -4.01 9.79 4.15
C LYS A 159 -2.84 9.25 4.94
N THR A 160 -1.73 9.99 4.93
CA THR A 160 -0.58 9.67 5.76
C THR A 160 -0.98 9.88 7.22
N THR A 161 -1.04 8.81 8.00
CA THR A 161 -1.06 8.94 9.46
C THR A 161 0.30 9.50 9.86
N PRO A 162 0.38 10.67 10.53
CA PRO A 162 1.65 11.25 10.94
C PRO A 162 2.29 10.37 12.02
N ARG A 163 3.11 9.44 11.55
CA ARG A 163 3.85 8.46 12.34
C ARG A 163 5.33 8.70 12.07
N TYR A 164 6.09 8.78 13.14
CA TYR A 164 7.54 8.87 13.09
C TYR A 164 8.14 7.76 13.96
N VAL A 165 9.17 7.07 13.49
CA VAL A 165 9.88 6.05 14.27
C VAL A 165 11.36 6.40 14.22
N THR A 166 11.95 6.64 15.38
CA THR A 166 13.38 6.99 15.48
C THR A 166 14.26 5.83 15.00
N ALA A 167 15.54 6.10 14.79
CA ALA A 167 16.53 5.03 14.80
C ALA A 167 16.45 4.22 16.11
N PRO A 168 16.88 2.93 16.11
CA PRO A 168 17.01 2.16 17.33
C PRO A 168 17.81 2.92 18.41
N LEU A 169 17.31 2.90 19.64
CA LEU A 169 17.95 3.52 20.80
C LEU A 169 18.48 2.48 21.80
N HIS A 170 17.89 1.29 21.81
CA HIS A 170 18.27 0.21 22.70
C HIS A 170 18.26 -1.16 22.00
N GLN A 171 19.07 -2.09 22.51
CA GLN A 171 19.06 -3.51 22.17
C GLN A 171 19.03 -4.33 23.46
N GLY A 172 18.10 -5.28 23.57
CA GLY A 172 17.85 -6.00 24.81
C GLY A 172 16.36 -6.22 25.04
N THR A 173 15.83 -5.73 26.16
CA THR A 173 14.39 -5.71 26.47
C THR A 173 13.88 -4.28 26.66
N ALA A 174 12.56 -4.07 26.60
CA ALA A 174 11.97 -2.75 26.79
C ALA A 174 12.05 -2.24 28.26
N THR A 175 12.41 -3.11 29.20
CA THR A 175 12.52 -2.82 30.64
C THR A 175 13.95 -2.56 31.09
N ASP A 176 14.94 -2.91 30.28
CA ASP A 176 16.34 -2.65 30.59
C ASP A 176 16.65 -1.15 30.52
N GLU A 177 17.66 -0.72 31.26
CA GLU A 177 18.16 0.64 31.17
C GLU A 177 18.73 0.92 29.77
N VAL A 178 18.38 2.08 29.24
CA VAL A 178 18.83 2.49 27.90
C VAL A 178 20.02 3.42 28.05
N GLU A 179 21.16 3.03 27.48
CA GLU A 179 22.38 3.85 27.48
C GLU A 179 22.14 5.25 26.92
N ALA A 180 21.37 5.37 25.83
CA ALA A 180 21.03 6.67 25.21
C ALA A 180 20.19 7.59 26.11
N PHE A 181 19.63 7.07 27.21
CA PHE A 181 18.86 7.86 28.19
C PHE A 181 19.67 8.22 29.44
N LYS A 182 20.93 7.80 29.56
CA LYS A 182 21.81 8.18 30.68
C LYS A 182 22.31 9.62 30.55
N GLY A 183 22.67 10.25 31.67
CA GLY A 183 23.16 11.64 31.70
C GLY A 183 22.04 12.69 31.72
N ASP A 184 22.35 13.91 31.29
CA ASP A 184 21.41 15.05 31.28
C ASP A 184 20.59 15.08 29.98
N VAL A 185 19.70 14.09 29.82
CA VAL A 185 18.86 13.97 28.62
C VAL A 185 17.59 14.83 28.77
N LYS A 186 17.54 15.89 27.96
CA LYS A 186 16.46 16.87 27.93
C LYS A 186 16.20 17.37 26.52
N PHE A 187 14.94 17.60 26.19
CA PHE A 187 14.50 18.14 24.91
C PHE A 187 13.13 18.79 25.05
N SER A 188 12.78 19.64 24.12
CA SER A 188 11.48 20.31 24.06
C SER A 188 10.73 19.89 22.81
N VAL A 189 9.41 19.78 22.91
CA VAL A 189 8.51 19.59 21.78
C VAL A 189 7.59 20.78 21.69
N THR A 190 7.73 21.56 20.63
CA THR A 190 6.78 22.61 20.29
C THR A 190 5.69 22.02 19.40
N ILE A 191 4.45 22.07 19.89
CA ILE A 191 3.27 21.59 19.17
C ILE A 191 2.51 22.81 18.66
N LYS A 192 2.35 22.89 17.34
CA LYS A 192 1.62 23.94 16.65
C LYS A 192 0.31 23.40 16.08
N LEU A 193 -0.79 24.04 16.46
CA LEU A 193 -2.14 23.71 16.00
C LEU A 193 -2.49 24.49 14.71
N PRO A 194 -3.59 24.14 13.99
CA PRO A 194 -3.94 24.79 12.72
C PRO A 194 -4.32 26.26 12.89
N ASN A 195 -4.75 26.65 14.08
CA ASN A 195 -5.01 28.05 14.46
C ASN A 195 -3.72 28.86 14.74
N LYS A 196 -2.54 28.26 14.50
CA LYS A 196 -1.20 28.82 14.74
C LYS A 196 -0.82 29.01 16.21
N THR A 197 -1.63 28.54 17.15
CA THR A 197 -1.22 28.47 18.55
C THR A 197 -0.10 27.44 18.70
N SER A 198 0.98 27.85 19.38
CA SER A 198 2.12 27.00 19.68
C SER A 198 2.28 26.85 21.19
N THR A 199 2.45 25.62 21.65
CA THR A 199 2.77 25.30 23.04
C THR A 199 4.02 24.45 23.06
N THR A 200 4.97 24.81 23.92
CA THR A 200 6.20 24.05 24.12
C THR A 200 6.07 23.20 25.38
N ILE A 201 6.40 21.92 25.25
CA ILE A 201 6.45 20.96 26.36
C ILE A 201 7.91 20.53 26.53
N ASP A 202 8.45 20.74 27.73
CA ASP A 202 9.81 20.35 28.07
C ASP A 202 9.82 18.95 28.70
N PHE A 203 10.67 18.08 28.17
CA PHE A 203 10.94 16.74 28.68
C PHE A 203 12.35 16.71 29.25
N ASN A 204 12.45 16.44 30.54
CA ASN A 204 13.72 16.24 31.23
C ASN A 204 13.69 14.87 31.91
N LEU A 205 14.51 13.93 31.43
CA LEU A 205 14.54 12.57 31.99
C LEU A 205 15.14 12.54 33.42
N GLY A 206 15.77 13.63 33.87
CA GLY A 206 16.13 13.87 35.27
C GLY A 206 14.93 13.87 36.22
N GLU A 207 13.75 14.25 35.74
CA GLU A 207 12.52 14.33 36.54
C GLU A 207 11.91 12.94 36.85
N MET A 208 12.42 11.86 36.25
CA MET A 208 11.98 10.49 36.51
C MET A 208 12.42 9.94 37.88
N GLY A 209 13.29 10.67 38.60
CA GLY A 209 13.78 10.27 39.92
C GLY A 209 14.53 8.94 39.89
N ALA A 210 14.23 8.07 40.85
CA ALA A 210 14.87 6.75 41.00
C ALA A 210 14.35 5.68 40.02
N GLN A 211 13.40 6.01 39.14
CA GLN A 211 12.88 5.06 38.15
C GLN A 211 13.97 4.75 37.11
N PRO A 212 14.23 3.46 36.80
CA PRO A 212 15.15 3.10 35.72
C PRO A 212 14.73 3.75 34.41
N ARG A 213 15.67 4.34 33.68
CA ARG A 213 15.41 4.97 32.37
C ARG A 213 15.35 3.92 31.26
N SER A 214 14.32 3.08 31.32
CA SER A 214 13.98 2.09 30.31
C SER A 214 13.07 2.66 29.23
N MET A 215 12.95 1.98 28.08
CA MET A 215 12.03 2.39 27.00
C MET A 215 10.59 2.55 27.52
N ASN A 216 10.12 1.60 28.33
CA ASN A 216 8.77 1.64 28.91
C ASN A 216 8.58 2.83 29.85
N ASN A 217 9.53 3.04 30.77
CA ASN A 217 9.42 4.11 31.77
C ASN A 217 9.52 5.50 31.15
N VAL A 218 10.40 5.67 30.14
CA VAL A 218 10.56 6.95 29.43
C VAL A 218 9.31 7.26 28.59
N VAL A 219 8.76 6.28 27.87
CA VAL A 219 7.49 6.47 27.15
C VAL A 219 6.35 6.82 28.09
N LYS A 220 6.26 6.16 29.26
CA LYS A 220 5.27 6.47 30.28
C LYS A 220 5.43 7.92 30.77
N PHE A 221 6.64 8.32 31.15
CA PHE A 221 6.95 9.69 31.58
C PHE A 221 6.53 10.74 30.55
N MET A 222 6.87 10.53 29.27
CA MET A 222 6.51 11.45 28.20
C MET A 222 4.99 11.56 28.01
N ASN A 223 4.28 10.42 28.04
CA ASN A 223 2.82 10.41 27.89
C ASN A 223 2.11 10.97 29.13
N ASP A 224 2.64 10.78 30.34
CA ASP A 224 2.09 11.38 31.56
C ASP A 224 2.17 12.92 31.50
N LYS A 225 3.29 13.48 31.01
CA LYS A 225 3.41 14.94 30.76
C LYS A 225 2.39 15.44 29.74
N LEU A 226 2.12 14.66 28.70
CA LEU A 226 1.13 15.01 27.68
C LEU A 226 -0.32 14.79 28.11
N ALA A 227 -0.59 13.90 29.08
CA ALA A 227 -1.93 13.59 29.54
C ALA A 227 -2.65 14.80 30.17
N GLY A 228 -1.89 15.76 30.72
CA GLY A 228 -2.42 17.03 31.22
C GLY A 228 -2.78 18.05 30.12
N THR A 229 -2.59 17.71 28.85
CA THR A 229 -2.80 18.59 27.69
C THR A 229 -3.93 18.09 26.79
N SER A 230 -4.43 18.95 25.91
CA SER A 230 -5.41 18.57 24.88
C SER A 230 -4.77 17.99 23.61
N PHE A 231 -3.46 17.72 23.61
CA PHE A 231 -2.75 17.23 22.43
C PHE A 231 -3.03 15.75 22.18
N ALA A 232 -3.16 15.39 20.90
CA ALA A 232 -3.36 14.02 20.43
C ALA A 232 -2.06 13.22 20.36
N THR A 233 -0.92 13.89 20.18
CA THR A 233 0.41 13.26 20.11
C THR A 233 0.66 12.26 21.25
N ARG A 234 1.08 11.04 20.94
CA ARG A 234 1.50 10.03 21.92
C ARG A 234 2.80 9.35 21.51
N PHE A 235 3.61 9.02 22.52
CA PHE A 235 4.82 8.22 22.35
C PHE A 235 4.50 6.74 22.59
N ALA A 236 5.20 5.87 21.89
CA ALA A 236 5.12 4.43 22.07
C ALA A 236 6.49 3.79 21.87
N VAL A 237 6.68 2.61 22.46
CA VAL A 237 7.84 1.77 22.16
C VAL A 237 7.58 1.05 20.83
N GLU A 238 8.49 1.17 19.88
CA GLU A 238 8.52 0.34 18.67
C GLU A 238 9.55 -0.77 18.86
N LYS A 239 9.07 -2.02 18.81
CA LYS A 239 9.93 -3.20 18.82
C LYS A 239 10.33 -3.55 17.39
N ILE A 240 11.63 -3.54 17.12
CA ILE A 240 12.23 -4.02 15.89
C ILE A 240 12.76 -5.42 16.18
N ALA A 241 12.08 -6.44 15.65
CA ALA A 241 12.47 -7.82 15.87
C ALA A 241 13.91 -8.06 15.38
N GLY A 242 14.71 -8.74 16.18
CA GLY A 242 16.02 -9.17 15.73
C GLY A 242 15.89 -10.12 14.54
N GLU A 243 16.74 -9.95 13.53
CA GLU A 243 16.73 -10.81 12.35
C GLU A 243 17.35 -12.19 12.64
N ASP A 244 16.94 -13.19 11.88
CA ASP A 244 17.51 -14.53 11.95
C ASP A 244 18.96 -14.49 11.47
N LYS A 245 19.88 -14.96 12.32
CA LYS A 245 21.26 -15.22 11.94
C LYS A 245 21.26 -16.56 11.23
N THR A 246 21.57 -16.55 9.94
CA THR A 246 21.59 -17.76 9.12
C THR A 246 23.02 -18.16 8.75
N THR A 247 23.22 -19.45 8.52
CA THR A 247 24.42 -19.98 7.87
C THR A 247 23.99 -20.96 6.79
N THR A 248 24.82 -21.13 5.76
CA THR A 248 24.57 -22.08 4.69
C THR A 248 25.38 -23.34 4.92
N VAL A 249 24.71 -24.47 5.11
CA VAL A 249 25.35 -25.80 5.19
C VAL A 249 24.83 -26.65 4.04
N ASN A 250 25.73 -27.18 3.21
CA ASN A 250 25.39 -28.01 2.04
C ASN A 250 24.34 -27.37 1.10
N GLY A 251 24.43 -26.06 0.88
CA GLY A 251 23.50 -25.32 0.02
C GLY A 251 22.12 -25.05 0.64
N LYS A 252 21.89 -25.42 1.90
CA LYS A 252 20.66 -25.13 2.65
C LYS A 252 20.91 -24.06 3.70
N THR A 253 20.10 -23.00 3.68
CA THR A 253 20.09 -21.96 4.71
C THR A 253 19.50 -22.51 6.00
N ILE A 254 20.26 -22.43 7.10
CA ILE A 254 19.86 -22.85 8.44
C ILE A 254 19.96 -21.64 9.37
N VAL A 255 18.93 -21.40 10.17
CA VAL A 255 18.95 -20.39 11.24
C VAL A 255 19.80 -20.91 12.40
N VAL A 256 20.90 -20.24 12.70
CA VAL A 256 21.84 -20.58 13.79
C VAL A 256 21.62 -19.75 15.04
N GLY A 257 20.79 -18.73 14.96
CA GLY A 257 20.39 -17.91 16.09
C GLY A 257 19.54 -16.73 15.63
N LYS A 258 19.20 -15.86 16.56
CA LYS A 258 18.46 -14.63 16.28
C LYS A 258 19.24 -13.45 16.87
N ALA A 259 19.32 -12.35 16.13
CA ALA A 259 19.80 -11.11 16.71
C ALA A 259 18.89 -10.69 17.88
N GLN A 260 19.41 -9.92 18.82
CA GLN A 260 18.55 -9.37 19.87
C GLN A 260 17.59 -8.34 19.29
N ASP A 261 16.40 -8.27 19.89
CA ASP A 261 15.42 -7.26 19.57
C ASP A 261 15.99 -5.86 19.85
N ARG A 262 15.63 -4.92 18.97
CA ARG A 262 15.98 -3.51 19.08
C ARG A 262 14.72 -2.71 19.38
N PHE A 263 14.88 -1.58 20.04
CA PHE A 263 13.76 -0.72 20.43
C PHE A 263 14.00 0.72 20.00
N ALA A 264 12.99 1.31 19.39
CA ALA A 264 12.95 2.70 18.95
C ALA A 264 11.78 3.43 19.61
N LEU A 265 11.81 4.76 19.59
CA LEU A 265 10.65 5.57 19.95
C LEU A 265 9.77 5.75 18.72
N LYS A 266 8.48 5.51 18.89
CA LYS A 266 7.46 5.85 17.92
C LYS A 266 6.68 7.05 18.42
N ILE A 267 6.51 8.04 17.56
CA ILE A 267 5.66 9.20 17.78
C ILE A 267 4.43 9.01 16.91
N GLN A 268 3.26 8.99 17.55
CA GLN A 268 1.97 8.96 16.91
C GLN A 268 1.36 10.36 17.04
N GLY A 269 1.41 11.13 15.97
CA GLY A 269 0.77 12.44 15.91
C GLY A 269 -0.66 12.37 15.37
N ASP A 270 -1.25 13.55 15.20
CA ASP A 270 -2.45 13.75 14.39
C ASP A 270 -2.17 14.78 13.28
N SER A 271 -2.92 14.70 12.18
CA SER A 271 -2.76 15.61 11.03
C SER A 271 -3.02 17.10 11.35
N SER A 272 -3.65 17.39 12.49
CA SER A 272 -3.85 18.76 12.97
C SER A 272 -2.67 19.31 13.80
N GLU A 273 -1.70 18.48 14.16
CA GLU A 273 -0.56 18.87 15.00
C GLU A 273 0.73 18.89 14.18
N SER A 274 1.44 20.02 14.21
CA SER A 274 2.81 20.11 13.70
C SER A 274 3.78 20.12 14.88
N LEU A 275 4.70 19.17 14.91
CA LEU A 275 5.66 18.98 16.00
C LEU A 275 7.04 19.49 15.58
N THR A 276 7.70 20.22 16.46
CA THR A 276 9.11 20.61 16.31
C THR A 276 9.87 20.18 17.56
N PHE A 277 10.90 19.36 17.38
CA PHE A 277 11.77 18.88 18.45
C PHE A 277 13.02 19.75 18.50
N SER A 278 13.45 20.12 19.71
CA SER A 278 14.68 20.88 19.91
C SER A 278 15.41 20.43 21.17
N ALA A 279 16.73 20.37 21.11
CA ALA A 279 17.57 20.25 22.29
C ALA A 279 17.79 21.64 22.91
N PRO A 280 17.87 21.76 24.25
CA PRO A 280 18.15 23.04 24.91
C PRO A 280 19.58 23.55 24.67
N ALA A 281 20.50 22.66 24.28
CA ALA A 281 21.82 23.00 23.77
C ALA A 281 22.02 22.28 22.44
N THR A 282 22.58 22.98 21.45
CA THR A 282 22.87 22.44 20.13
C THR A 282 24.37 22.56 19.85
N ALA A 283 24.98 21.49 19.36
CA ALA A 283 26.35 21.52 18.86
C ALA A 283 26.37 21.78 17.34
N PRO A 284 27.44 22.38 16.79
CA PRO A 284 27.66 22.37 15.35
C PRO A 284 27.77 20.94 14.83
N ALA A 285 27.36 20.74 13.57
CA ALA A 285 27.40 19.44 12.93
C ALA A 285 27.86 19.56 11.47
N VAL A 286 28.50 18.50 10.98
CA VAL A 286 28.93 18.35 9.60
C VAL A 286 28.14 17.21 8.97
N TYR A 287 27.55 17.47 7.81
CA TYR A 287 26.90 16.47 6.96
C TYR A 287 27.85 16.11 5.82
N ILE A 288 28.05 14.82 5.59
CA ILE A 288 28.92 14.27 4.56
C ILE A 288 28.11 13.31 3.71
N THR A 289 28.15 13.49 2.40
CA THR A 289 27.64 12.50 1.44
C THR A 289 28.82 11.78 0.81
N GLN A 290 28.77 10.46 0.76
CA GLN A 290 29.84 9.65 0.20
C GLN A 290 29.30 8.44 -0.54
N THR A 291 30.06 7.98 -1.53
CA THR A 291 29.87 6.63 -2.08
C THR A 291 30.59 5.63 -1.18
N ALA A 292 29.88 4.66 -0.63
CA ALA A 292 30.41 3.57 0.16
C ALA A 292 30.33 2.24 -0.61
N GLY A 293 31.30 1.34 -0.36
CA GLY A 293 31.47 0.07 -1.08
C GLY A 293 32.85 -0.04 -1.73
N ASP A 294 33.18 -1.20 -2.31
CA ASP A 294 34.44 -1.36 -3.05
C ASP A 294 34.33 -0.64 -4.42
N PRO A 295 35.09 0.44 -4.67
CA PRO A 295 34.99 1.25 -5.89
C PRO A 295 35.44 0.54 -7.17
N LYS A 296 35.82 -0.75 -7.12
CA LYS A 296 36.10 -1.57 -8.31
C LYS A 296 35.21 -2.83 -8.43
N PRO A 297 33.90 -2.70 -8.75
CA PRO A 297 33.13 -3.81 -9.30
C PRO A 297 33.49 -4.01 -10.77
N VAL A 298 33.97 -5.20 -11.14
CA VAL A 298 34.01 -5.62 -12.54
C VAL A 298 33.53 -7.04 -12.64
N THR A 299 32.23 -7.19 -12.95
CA THR A 299 31.59 -8.42 -13.45
C THR A 299 31.70 -9.67 -12.56
N LYS A 300 30.60 -10.43 -12.47
CA LYS A 300 30.65 -11.83 -12.01
C LYS A 300 31.73 -12.61 -12.75
N THR A 301 32.88 -12.76 -12.13
CA THR A 301 33.98 -13.57 -12.66
C THR A 301 33.80 -14.96 -12.12
N THR A 302 33.46 -15.89 -13.02
CA THR A 302 33.49 -17.33 -12.73
C THR A 302 34.81 -17.87 -13.22
N THR A 303 35.77 -18.08 -12.31
CA THR A 303 37.06 -18.68 -12.65
C THR A 303 36.98 -20.17 -12.42
N THR A 304 37.29 -20.98 -13.43
CA THR A 304 37.46 -22.43 -13.28
C THR A 304 38.95 -22.71 -13.07
N LYS A 305 39.30 -23.34 -11.94
CA LYS A 305 40.68 -23.78 -11.65
C LYS A 305 41.02 -25.03 -12.47
N GLU A 306 42.31 -25.35 -12.61
CA GLU A 306 42.79 -26.55 -13.34
C GLU A 306 42.23 -27.87 -12.80
N ASP A 307 41.82 -27.91 -11.52
CA ASP A 307 41.16 -29.05 -10.87
C ASP A 307 39.64 -29.15 -11.17
N GLY A 308 39.08 -28.25 -11.97
CA GLY A 308 37.66 -28.18 -12.31
C GLY A 308 36.79 -27.38 -11.32
N THR A 309 37.37 -26.82 -10.25
CA THR A 309 36.63 -26.03 -9.26
C THR A 309 36.22 -24.67 -9.82
N LYS A 310 34.92 -24.34 -9.76
CA LYS A 310 34.40 -23.01 -10.15
C LYS A 310 34.30 -22.08 -8.95
N THR A 311 34.93 -20.92 -9.04
CA THR A 311 34.84 -19.84 -8.05
C THR A 311 34.07 -18.67 -8.64
N THR A 312 32.95 -18.30 -8.02
CA THR A 312 32.13 -17.15 -8.40
C THR A 312 32.34 -16.03 -7.39
N THR A 313 32.79 -14.86 -7.84
CA THR A 313 32.90 -13.66 -6.98
C THR A 313 31.76 -12.71 -7.31
N THR A 314 31.06 -12.22 -6.29
CA THR A 314 29.89 -11.32 -6.42
C THR A 314 30.35 -9.88 -6.64
N ASP A 315 29.62 -9.13 -7.48
CA ASP A 315 29.87 -7.71 -7.71
C ASP A 315 29.71 -6.89 -6.42
N PRO A 316 30.61 -5.93 -6.12
CA PRO A 316 30.41 -5.00 -5.03
C PRO A 316 29.23 -4.07 -5.33
N VAL A 317 28.41 -3.88 -4.29
CA VAL A 317 27.30 -2.94 -4.30
C VAL A 317 27.84 -1.61 -3.81
N LEU A 318 27.89 -0.62 -4.70
CA LEU A 318 28.10 0.77 -4.31
C LEU A 318 26.76 1.33 -3.81
N LEU A 319 26.80 2.05 -2.71
CA LEU A 319 25.65 2.75 -2.19
C LEU A 319 26.06 4.16 -1.78
N GLN A 320 25.18 5.12 -2.02
CA GLN A 320 25.36 6.46 -1.49
C GLN A 320 24.96 6.47 -0.02
N GLU A 321 25.76 7.15 0.81
CA GLU A 321 25.50 7.32 2.24
C GLU A 321 25.42 8.80 2.60
N LEU A 322 24.55 9.10 3.56
CA LEU A 322 24.54 10.36 4.30
C LEU A 322 25.02 10.11 5.72
N ILE A 323 26.05 10.85 6.11
CA ILE A 323 26.68 10.76 7.43
C ILE A 323 26.60 12.10 8.11
N LYS A 324 26.29 12.09 9.41
CA LYS A 324 26.35 13.28 10.26
C LYS A 324 27.33 13.07 11.39
N PHE A 325 28.19 14.06 11.58
CA PHE A 325 29.05 14.20 12.74
C PHE A 325 28.63 15.41 13.56
N GLU A 326 28.56 15.25 14.87
CA GLU A 326 28.58 16.38 15.81
C GLU A 326 30.03 16.69 16.12
N THR A 327 30.37 17.98 16.16
CA THR A 327 31.74 18.42 16.44
C THR A 327 31.96 18.75 17.92
N GLY A 328 31.05 18.29 18.78
CA GLY A 328 31.09 18.48 20.23
C GLY A 328 31.17 19.94 20.69
N SER A 329 31.68 20.11 21.91
CA SER A 329 32.28 21.36 22.39
C SER A 329 33.45 21.71 21.45
N ASN A 330 33.70 23.00 21.15
CA ASN A 330 34.83 23.48 20.31
C ASN A 330 36.23 23.17 20.91
N THR A 331 36.32 22.21 21.83
CA THR A 331 37.51 21.82 22.57
C THR A 331 37.69 20.31 22.43
N ALA A 332 38.76 19.89 21.75
CA ALA A 332 39.03 18.49 21.34
C ALA A 332 39.16 17.44 22.47
N THR A 333 38.95 17.82 23.74
CA THR A 333 39.06 16.94 24.91
C THR A 333 37.76 16.81 25.70
N ASP A 334 36.71 17.53 25.30
CA ASP A 334 35.39 17.46 25.93
C ASP A 334 34.42 16.65 25.06
N THR A 335 34.48 15.33 25.22
CA THR A 335 33.60 14.36 24.55
C THR A 335 32.28 14.13 25.30
N THR A 336 32.00 14.93 26.35
CA THR A 336 30.80 14.75 27.19
C THR A 336 29.49 15.09 26.45
N GLN A 337 29.59 15.66 25.25
CA GLN A 337 28.48 16.01 24.36
C GLN A 337 28.49 15.28 23.02
N ASP A 338 29.40 14.31 22.82
CA ASP A 338 29.44 13.57 21.57
C ASP A 338 28.26 12.61 21.47
N ALA A 339 27.74 12.43 20.26
CA ALA A 339 26.66 11.50 20.00
C ALA A 339 27.04 10.08 20.45
N SER A 340 26.17 9.44 21.23
CA SER A 340 26.36 8.05 21.62
C SER A 340 26.15 7.08 20.45
N ARG A 341 26.97 6.04 20.39
CA ARG A 341 26.82 4.93 19.43
C ARG A 341 25.41 4.33 19.49
N ARG A 342 24.74 4.18 18.34
CA ARG A 342 23.40 3.57 18.28
C ARG A 342 23.49 2.04 18.14
N PRO A 343 22.48 1.29 18.62
CA PRO A 343 22.41 -0.15 18.40
C PRO A 343 22.38 -0.53 16.92
N GLY A 344 23.36 -1.34 16.50
CA GLY A 344 23.49 -1.79 15.12
C GLY A 344 24.46 -0.97 14.28
N ASP A 345 25.02 0.12 14.81
CA ASP A 345 26.03 0.90 14.10
C ASP A 345 27.29 0.06 13.84
N THR A 346 27.67 -0.03 12.57
CA THR A 346 28.91 -0.64 12.07
C THR A 346 29.97 0.43 11.84
N ASN A 347 31.25 0.08 12.03
CA ASN A 347 32.39 0.99 11.82
C ASN A 347 32.20 2.37 12.47
N TRP A 348 31.62 2.40 13.67
CA TRP A 348 31.32 3.63 14.39
C TRP A 348 32.58 4.27 14.95
N VAL A 349 32.61 5.60 14.92
CA VAL A 349 33.70 6.44 15.43
C VAL A 349 33.09 7.58 16.26
N ASP A 350 33.87 8.12 17.19
CA ASP A 350 33.45 9.20 18.07
C ASP A 350 32.91 10.42 17.29
N GLY A 351 31.85 11.03 17.83
CA GLY A 351 31.15 12.16 17.22
C GLY A 351 30.19 11.79 16.08
N ARG A 352 30.18 10.54 15.59
CA ARG A 352 29.24 10.14 14.53
C ARG A 352 27.81 9.98 15.07
N VAL A 353 26.92 10.87 14.63
CA VAL A 353 25.50 10.88 14.99
C VAL A 353 24.73 9.78 14.28
N PHE A 354 24.94 9.66 12.97
CA PHE A 354 24.34 8.62 12.14
C PHE A 354 25.14 8.37 10.87
N ASN A 355 24.98 7.17 10.31
CA ASN A 355 25.29 6.83 8.93
C ASN A 355 24.03 6.15 8.36
N VAL A 356 23.45 6.73 7.30
CA VAL A 356 22.28 6.17 6.62
C VAL A 356 22.59 5.97 5.15
N ALA A 357 22.23 4.80 4.62
CA ALA A 357 22.19 4.60 3.18
C ALA A 357 21.09 5.49 2.58
N LEU A 358 21.40 6.14 1.46
CA LEU A 358 20.39 6.80 0.64
C LEU A 358 19.46 5.75 0.02
N PRO A 359 18.23 6.13 -0.36
CA PRO A 359 17.29 5.23 -1.00
C PRO A 359 17.89 4.52 -2.22
N GLU A 360 17.42 3.31 -2.48
CA GLU A 360 17.77 2.58 -3.70
C GLU A 360 17.43 3.42 -4.93
N GLY A 361 18.35 3.41 -5.90
CA GLY A 361 18.24 4.16 -7.13
C GLY A 361 18.80 5.58 -7.08
N VAL A 362 19.23 6.08 -5.92
CA VAL A 362 20.02 7.32 -5.84
C VAL A 362 21.46 7.06 -6.31
N GLU A 363 21.93 7.81 -7.31
CA GLU A 363 23.24 7.62 -7.92
C GLU A 363 24.26 8.69 -7.51
N THR A 364 24.13 9.90 -8.04
CA THR A 364 25.11 10.98 -7.84
C THR A 364 24.48 12.12 -7.05
N VAL A 365 25.09 12.49 -5.93
CA VAL A 365 24.68 13.68 -5.17
C VAL A 365 25.38 14.91 -5.74
N HIS A 366 24.59 15.87 -6.24
CA HIS A 366 25.10 17.12 -6.83
C HIS A 366 25.32 18.21 -5.80
N LYS A 367 24.38 18.33 -4.84
CA LYS A 367 24.41 19.43 -3.88
C LYS A 367 23.63 19.08 -2.62
N THR A 368 24.12 19.56 -1.49
CA THR A 368 23.40 19.56 -0.21
C THR A 368 23.34 20.96 0.38
N VAL A 369 22.24 21.28 1.06
CA VAL A 369 22.02 22.56 1.76
C VAL A 369 21.30 22.28 3.06
N THR A 370 21.78 22.85 4.17
CA THR A 370 21.11 22.74 5.47
C THR A 370 19.98 23.74 5.62
N GLY A 371 18.87 23.30 6.20
CA GLY A 371 17.75 24.13 6.60
C GLY A 371 17.95 24.74 8.00
N PRO A 372 17.23 25.83 8.33
CA PRO A 372 17.27 26.44 9.66
C PRO A 372 16.70 25.54 10.78
N ASP A 373 15.95 24.50 10.41
CA ASP A 373 15.42 23.45 11.27
C ASP A 373 16.41 22.28 11.47
N GLY A 374 17.64 22.38 10.93
CA GLY A 374 18.64 21.32 10.97
C GLY A 374 18.42 20.19 9.95
N SER A 375 17.39 20.31 9.10
CA SER A 375 17.18 19.41 7.96
C SER A 375 18.26 19.57 6.90
N LEU A 376 18.36 18.60 6.01
CA LEU A 376 19.26 18.61 4.85
C LEU A 376 18.45 18.45 3.58
N TYR A 377 18.54 19.41 2.68
CA TYR A 377 18.05 19.30 1.31
C TYR A 377 19.16 18.75 0.43
N MET A 378 18.85 17.76 -0.39
CA MET A 378 19.80 17.05 -1.25
C MET A 378 19.25 16.97 -2.68
N LEU A 379 20.06 17.41 -3.64
CA LEU A 379 19.80 17.23 -5.06
C LEU A 379 20.64 16.07 -5.58
N ALA A 380 20.01 15.05 -6.15
CA ALA A 380 20.72 13.87 -6.65
C ALA A 380 20.05 13.28 -7.90
N ASP A 381 20.85 12.58 -8.71
CA ASP A 381 20.38 11.75 -9.81
C ASP A 381 19.71 10.49 -9.26
N ILE A 382 18.60 10.09 -9.88
CA ILE A 382 17.84 8.89 -9.54
C ILE A 382 17.54 8.05 -10.80
N ASN A 383 17.68 6.73 -10.71
CA ASN A 383 17.43 5.79 -11.82
C ASN A 383 16.27 4.81 -11.55
N GLY A 384 15.57 5.02 -10.43
CA GLY A 384 14.46 4.20 -9.99
C GLY A 384 13.49 4.96 -9.09
N PRO A 385 12.38 4.33 -8.67
CA PRO A 385 11.42 4.95 -7.80
C PRO A 385 12.03 5.30 -6.43
N VAL A 386 11.84 6.52 -5.97
CA VAL A 386 12.28 6.97 -4.64
C VAL A 386 11.06 7.33 -3.80
N ASP A 387 10.93 6.68 -2.64
CA ASP A 387 9.79 6.85 -1.72
C ASP A 387 8.42 6.68 -2.40
N GLY A 388 8.32 5.72 -3.32
CA GLY A 388 7.08 5.41 -4.05
C GLY A 388 6.76 6.36 -5.22
N GLN A 389 7.58 7.38 -5.47
CA GLN A 389 7.47 8.21 -6.67
C GLN A 389 8.11 7.52 -7.86
N ILE A 390 7.30 7.18 -8.87
CA ILE A 390 7.77 6.53 -10.09
C ILE A 390 8.35 7.59 -11.03
N ILE A 391 9.59 7.40 -11.47
CA ILE A 391 10.20 8.23 -12.51
C ILE A 391 9.66 7.85 -13.89
N LYS A 392 9.53 8.85 -14.77
CA LYS A 392 8.96 8.65 -16.12
C LYS A 392 10.01 8.34 -17.20
N GLY A 393 11.29 8.52 -16.89
CA GLY A 393 12.44 8.31 -17.80
C GLY A 393 13.40 7.23 -17.29
N GLU A 394 14.49 7.01 -18.03
CA GLU A 394 15.60 6.11 -17.66
C GLU A 394 16.38 6.62 -16.44
N GLY A 395 16.38 7.93 -16.22
CA GLY A 395 16.83 8.60 -15.00
C GLY A 395 16.16 9.96 -14.85
N ASP A 396 16.16 10.51 -13.64
CA ASP A 396 15.61 11.82 -13.29
C ASP A 396 16.47 12.47 -12.19
N VAL A 397 16.15 13.71 -11.83
CA VAL A 397 16.78 14.42 -10.70
C VAL A 397 15.74 14.63 -9.60
N ALA A 398 16.08 14.23 -8.37
CA ALA A 398 15.20 14.38 -7.21
C ALA A 398 15.73 15.41 -6.20
N LEU A 399 14.79 16.10 -5.55
CA LEU A 399 15.06 16.96 -4.40
C LEU A 399 14.57 16.25 -3.14
N MET A 400 15.50 15.64 -2.41
CA MET A 400 15.21 14.95 -1.16
C MET A 400 15.36 15.88 0.03
N LYS A 401 14.47 15.76 1.03
CA LYS A 401 14.65 16.38 2.35
C LYS A 401 14.88 15.30 3.41
N PHE A 402 15.98 15.39 4.12
CA PHE A 402 16.27 14.61 5.31
C PHE A 402 16.07 15.47 6.56
N ASP A 403 15.53 14.93 7.63
CA ASP A 403 15.53 15.60 8.92
C ASP A 403 16.90 15.56 9.60
N SER A 404 17.03 16.23 10.75
CA SER A 404 18.28 16.28 11.51
C SER A 404 18.70 14.95 12.13
N ALA A 405 17.84 13.93 12.10
CA ALA A 405 18.08 12.56 12.58
C ALA A 405 18.45 11.59 11.44
N GLY A 406 18.41 12.04 10.19
CA GLY A 406 18.78 11.28 8.99
C GLY A 406 17.60 10.54 8.35
N GLN A 407 16.34 10.80 8.73
CA GLN A 407 15.20 10.20 8.05
C GLN A 407 14.80 11.01 6.82
N LEU A 408 14.50 10.32 5.73
CA LEU A 408 13.91 10.92 4.53
C LEU A 408 12.47 11.33 4.83
N VAL A 409 12.16 12.61 4.61
CA VAL A 409 10.86 13.23 4.91
C VAL A 409 10.00 13.39 3.65
N TYR A 410 10.62 13.69 2.52
CA TYR A 410 9.98 13.68 1.20
C TYR A 410 11.03 13.64 0.07
N THR A 411 10.55 13.27 -1.11
CA THR A 411 11.28 13.19 -2.39
C THR A 411 10.69 14.09 -3.46
#